data_AF-A0A7C3YKX5-F1
#
_entry.id   AF-A0A7C3YKX5-F1
#
_cell.length_a   1.000
_cell.length_b   1.000
_cell.length_c   1.000
_cell.angle_alpha   90.00
_cell.angle_beta   90.00
_cell.angle_gamma   90.00
#
_symmetry.space_group_name_H-M   'P 1'
#
loop_
_entity.id
_entity.type
_entity.pdbx_description
1 polymer ?
#
loop_
_entity_poly.entity_id
_entity_poly.type
_entity_poly.pdbx_seq_one_letter_code
_entity_poly.pdbx_strand_id
1 'polypeptide(L)'
;MDSKNYACVLLSGQPQFLNQLSLQIHIPLRQRIAIHYGFKGLSKEEVNLYLLALLKAAGVSEPLFTPDAIEAIAGFAGGLPRKVNNLAEKALLVGFQKQVRAIDAEIIQLVQEDSDFTV
;
A
#
# COMPACT_ATOMS: atom_id res chain seq x y z
N MET A 1 15.35 34.56 -23.96
CA MET A 1 13.99 34.04 -24.11
C MET A 1 14.10 32.53 -23.92
N ASP A 2 14.58 32.05 -22.76
CA ASP A 2 15.18 30.70 -22.67
C ASP A 2 14.97 30.01 -21.31
N SER A 3 13.71 29.90 -20.88
CA SER A 3 13.34 29.00 -19.77
C SER A 3 12.21 28.07 -20.22
N LYS A 4 12.48 27.25 -21.23
CA LYS A 4 11.64 26.07 -21.49
C LYS A 4 12.25 24.89 -20.76
N ASN A 5 11.55 24.37 -19.75
CA ASN A 5 11.90 23.09 -19.14
C ASN A 5 11.60 21.97 -20.13
N TYR A 6 12.61 21.51 -20.86
CA TYR A 6 12.47 20.53 -21.93
C TYR A 6 12.26 19.08 -21.42
N ALA A 7 12.51 18.81 -20.14
CA ALA A 7 12.34 17.49 -19.56
C ALA A 7 11.98 17.55 -18.08
N CYS A 8 11.10 16.65 -17.65
CA CYS A 8 10.86 16.33 -16.25
C CYS A 8 11.52 14.97 -15.96
N VAL A 9 12.40 14.92 -14.97
CA VAL A 9 13.09 13.69 -14.57
C VAL A 9 12.47 13.20 -13.26
N LEU A 10 11.81 12.05 -13.31
CA LEU A 10 11.31 11.35 -12.13
C LEU A 10 12.29 10.23 -11.79
N LEU A 11 12.92 10.31 -10.62
CA LEU A 11 13.77 9.26 -10.09
C LEU A 11 12.94 8.43 -9.09
N SER A 12 12.84 7.12 -9.33
CA SER A 12 12.17 6.18 -8.43
C SER A 12 13.08 5.00 -8.12
N GLY A 13 13.01 4.50 -6.89
CA GLY A 13 13.88 3.44 -6.41
C GLY A 13 13.50 2.99 -5.01
N GLN A 14 14.22 1.98 -4.51
CA GLN A 14 14.05 1.50 -3.14
C GLN A 14 14.57 2.54 -2.12
N PRO A 15 14.20 2.47 -0.83
CA PRO A 15 14.65 3.43 0.19
C PRO A 15 16.18 3.60 0.26
N GLN A 16 16.94 2.56 -0.08
CA GLN A 16 18.41 2.59 -0.16
C GLN A 16 18.93 3.61 -1.18
N PHE A 17 18.15 3.91 -2.22
CA PHE A 17 18.50 4.91 -3.22
C PHE A 17 18.60 6.32 -2.61
N LEU A 18 17.72 6.66 -1.65
CA LEU A 18 17.80 7.93 -0.93
C LEU A 18 19.06 8.01 -0.06
N ASN A 19 19.47 6.88 0.53
CA ASN A 19 20.71 6.81 1.29
C ASN A 19 21.93 6.99 0.37
N GLN A 20 21.93 6.38 -0.83
CA GLN A 20 23.00 6.57 -1.81
C GLN A 20 23.07 8.02 -2.29
N LEU A 21 21.93 8.66 -2.62
CA LEU A 21 21.88 10.08 -2.98
C LEU A 21 22.35 11.01 -1.86
N SER A 22 22.38 10.54 -0.61
CA SER A 22 22.88 11.32 0.53
C SER A 22 24.40 11.34 0.67
N LEU A 23 25.13 10.48 -0.05
CA LEU A 23 26.59 10.43 -0.05
C LEU A 23 27.19 11.74 -0.59
N GLN A 24 28.36 12.13 -0.06
CA GLN A 24 28.99 13.42 -0.43
C GLN A 24 29.25 13.56 -1.94
N ILE A 25 29.59 12.44 -2.60
CA ILE A 25 29.81 12.37 -4.05
C ILE A 25 28.58 12.75 -4.89
N HIS A 26 27.37 12.68 -4.32
CA HIS A 26 26.10 12.93 -5.01
C HIS A 26 25.39 14.23 -4.59
N ILE A 27 25.99 15.04 -3.72
CA ILE A 27 25.43 16.33 -3.27
C ILE A 27 25.03 17.26 -4.43
N PRO A 28 25.84 17.45 -5.50
CA PRO A 28 25.49 18.35 -6.60
C PRO A 28 24.22 17.92 -7.35
N LEU A 29 24.00 16.60 -7.47
CA LEU A 29 22.79 16.06 -8.07
C LEU A 29 21.60 16.22 -7.13
N ARG A 30 21.78 15.92 -5.84
CA ARG A 30 20.74 16.03 -4.82
C ARG A 30 20.19 17.46 -4.69
N GLN A 31 21.03 18.49 -4.82
CA GLN A 31 20.59 19.89 -4.78
C GLN A 31 19.69 20.31 -5.96
N ARG A 32 19.74 19.56 -7.07
CA ARG A 32 18.91 19.85 -8.26
C ARG A 32 17.55 19.18 -8.23
N ILE A 33 17.31 18.30 -7.26
CA ILE A 33 16.04 17.62 -7.12
C ILE A 33 15.15 18.47 -6.20
N ALA A 34 14.08 19.02 -6.78
CA ALA A 34 13.19 19.94 -6.07
C ALA A 34 12.31 19.24 -5.02
N ILE A 35 11.94 17.98 -5.25
CA ILE A 35 11.01 17.22 -4.40
C ILE A 35 11.61 15.84 -4.10
N HIS A 36 11.72 15.52 -2.82
CA HIS A 36 12.02 14.18 -2.34
C HIS A 36 10.84 13.67 -1.53
N TYR A 37 10.33 12.50 -1.90
CA TYR A 37 9.27 11.83 -1.15
C TYR A 37 9.67 10.40 -0.85
N GLY A 38 9.72 10.07 0.44
CA GLY A 38 9.87 8.69 0.90
C GLY A 38 8.50 8.14 1.26
N PHE A 39 8.03 7.14 0.53
CA PHE A 39 6.77 6.48 0.83
C PHE A 39 6.90 5.70 2.14
N LYS A 40 6.15 6.10 3.17
CA LYS A 40 6.18 5.48 4.51
C LYS A 40 5.04 4.47 4.74
N GLY A 41 4.21 4.24 3.74
CA GLY A 41 2.96 3.48 3.87
C GLY A 41 1.74 4.40 3.92
N LEU A 42 0.59 3.81 3.60
CA LEU A 42 -0.73 4.42 3.69
C LEU A 42 -1.17 4.51 5.15
N SER A 43 -1.80 5.62 5.52
CA SER A 43 -2.55 5.75 6.76
C SER A 43 -3.81 4.86 6.77
N LYS A 44 -4.43 4.65 7.93
CA LYS A 44 -5.66 3.85 8.05
C LYS A 44 -6.77 4.33 7.12
N GLU A 45 -6.95 5.65 7.03
CA GLU A 45 -7.94 6.29 6.17
C GLU A 45 -7.63 6.06 4.69
N GLU A 46 -6.36 6.18 4.31
CA GLU A 46 -5.91 5.90 2.94
C GLU A 46 -6.02 4.42 2.58
N VAL A 47 -5.82 3.50 3.54
CA VAL A 47 -6.05 2.06 3.33
C VAL A 47 -7.53 1.80 3.04
N ASN A 48 -8.46 2.44 3.75
CA ASN A 48 -9.89 2.34 3.46
C ASN A 48 -10.19 2.81 2.03
N LEU A 49 -9.73 4.01 1.67
CA LEU A 49 -9.93 4.57 0.32
C LEU A 49 -9.30 3.69 -0.76
N TYR A 50 -8.14 3.10 -0.48
CA TYR A 50 -7.45 2.19 -1.37
C TYR A 50 -8.23 0.90 -1.60
N LEU A 51 -8.73 0.26 -0.54
CA LEU A 51 -9.57 -0.94 -0.64
C LEU A 51 -10.88 -0.65 -1.39
N LEU A 52 -11.53 0.49 -1.11
CA LEU A 52 -12.72 0.92 -1.84
C LEU A 52 -12.44 1.12 -3.34
N ALA A 53 -11.30 1.72 -3.69
CA ALA A 53 -10.90 1.89 -5.09
C ALA A 53 -10.64 0.55 -5.78
N LEU A 54 -10.00 -0.41 -5.10
CA LEU A 54 -9.77 -1.77 -5.63
C LEU A 54 -11.08 -2.53 -5.85
N LEU A 55 -11.98 -2.51 -4.88
CA LEU A 55 -13.30 -3.13 -4.98
C LEU A 55 -14.11 -2.52 -6.12
N LYS A 56 -14.10 -1.18 -6.23
CA LYS A 56 -14.75 -0.47 -7.32
C LYS A 56 -14.17 -0.85 -8.69
N ALA A 57 -12.85 -1.00 -8.80
CA ALA A 57 -12.20 -1.45 -10.02
C ALA A 57 -12.58 -2.90 -10.39
N ALA A 58 -12.85 -3.75 -9.39
CA ALA A 58 -13.39 -5.09 -9.56
C ALA A 58 -14.90 -5.13 -9.85
N GLY A 59 -15.58 -3.97 -9.91
CA GLY A 59 -17.02 -3.86 -10.16
C GLY A 59 -17.90 -4.03 -8.92
N VAL A 60 -17.31 -4.10 -7.73
CA VAL A 60 -18.02 -4.23 -6.46
C VAL A 60 -18.32 -2.84 -5.90
N SER A 61 -19.60 -2.54 -5.67
CA SER A 61 -20.04 -1.28 -5.03
C SER A 61 -20.54 -1.48 -3.60
N GLU A 62 -20.69 -2.73 -3.15
CA GLU A 62 -21.11 -3.05 -1.79
C GLU A 62 -19.89 -3.10 -0.84
N PRO A 63 -20.03 -2.67 0.42
CA PRO A 63 -18.97 -2.80 1.41
C PRO A 63 -18.78 -4.27 1.79
N LEU A 64 -17.73 -4.91 1.27
CA LEU A 64 -17.37 -6.30 1.61
C LEU A 64 -16.56 -6.41 2.90
N PHE A 65 -15.91 -5.34 3.35
CA PHE A 65 -15.13 -5.31 4.59
C PHE A 65 -15.85 -4.48 5.65
N THR A 66 -15.91 -4.98 6.87
CA THR A 66 -16.38 -4.20 8.01
C THR A 66 -15.33 -3.16 8.42
N PRO A 67 -15.72 -2.07 9.12
CA PRO A 67 -14.75 -1.09 9.63
C PRO A 67 -13.63 -1.73 10.46
N ASP A 68 -13.98 -2.70 11.30
CA ASP A 68 -13.02 -3.42 12.15
C ASP A 68 -12.03 -4.25 11.32
N ALA A 69 -12.49 -4.86 10.21
CA ALA A 69 -11.62 -5.58 9.30
C ALA A 69 -10.62 -4.65 8.61
N ILE A 70 -11.05 -3.45 8.22
CA ILE A 70 -10.19 -2.44 7.58
C ILE A 70 -9.13 -1.95 8.57
N GLU A 71 -9.51 -1.75 9.84
CA GLU A 71 -8.56 -1.41 10.89
C GLU A 71 -7.52 -2.51 11.12
N ALA A 72 -7.96 -3.78 11.17
CA ALA A 72 -7.07 -4.93 11.28
C ALA A 72 -6.11 -5.01 10.09
N ILE A 73 -6.61 -4.88 8.86
CA ILE A 73 -5.78 -4.88 7.65
C ILE A 73 -4.74 -3.75 7.70
N ALA A 74 -5.14 -2.53 8.05
CA ALA A 74 -4.23 -1.39 8.12
C ALA A 74 -3.13 -1.62 9.18
N GLY A 75 -3.50 -2.19 10.33
CA GLY A 75 -2.57 -2.57 11.39
C GLY A 75 -1.56 -3.62 10.95
N PHE A 76 -2.02 -4.75 10.40
CA PHE A 76 -1.15 -5.86 9.98
C PHE A 76 -0.30 -5.53 8.75
N ALA A 77 -0.86 -4.78 7.78
CA ALA A 77 -0.13 -4.42 6.57
C ALA A 77 0.90 -3.30 6.80
N GLY A 78 0.80 -2.53 7.89
CA GLY A 78 1.64 -1.35 8.14
C GLY A 78 1.53 -0.30 7.03
N GLY A 79 0.36 -0.21 6.37
CA GLY A 79 0.12 0.71 5.26
C GLY A 79 0.80 0.34 3.94
N LEU A 80 1.48 -0.81 3.83
CA LEU A 80 2.13 -1.21 2.58
C LEU A 80 1.09 -1.76 1.58
N PRO A 81 0.88 -1.13 0.41
CA PRO A 81 -0.18 -1.53 -0.53
C PRO A 81 -0.11 -3.00 -0.94
N ARG A 82 1.10 -3.53 -1.13
CA ARG A 82 1.30 -4.95 -1.46
C ARG A 82 0.83 -5.89 -0.35
N LYS A 83 1.08 -5.54 0.92
CA LYS A 83 0.60 -6.34 2.06
C LYS A 83 -0.92 -6.21 2.22
N VAL A 84 -1.46 -5.00 2.05
CA VAL A 84 -2.91 -4.77 2.05
C VAL A 84 -3.60 -5.64 1.01
N ASN A 85 -3.09 -5.68 -0.23
CA ASN A 85 -3.65 -6.52 -1.29
C ASN A 85 -3.61 -8.00 -0.95
N ASN A 86 -2.46 -8.49 -0.51
CA ASN A 86 -2.32 -9.90 -0.17
C ASN A 86 -3.28 -10.32 0.95
N LEU A 87 -3.44 -9.49 1.99
CA LEU A 87 -4.38 -9.75 3.08
C LEU A 87 -5.83 -9.72 2.58
N ALA A 88 -6.19 -8.70 1.80
CA ALA A 88 -7.54 -8.55 1.27
C ALA A 88 -7.92 -9.71 0.34
N GLU A 89 -7.03 -10.13 -0.55
CA GLU A 89 -7.25 -11.25 -1.47
C GLU A 89 -7.47 -12.56 -0.71
N LYS A 90 -6.59 -12.88 0.24
CA LYS A 90 -6.72 -14.07 1.08
C LYS A 90 -8.00 -14.03 1.93
N ALA A 91 -8.33 -12.86 2.49
CA ALA A 91 -9.56 -12.68 3.26
C ALA A 91 -10.82 -12.91 2.42
N LEU A 92 -10.84 -12.43 1.17
CA LEU A 92 -11.94 -12.70 0.25
C LEU A 92 -12.04 -14.20 -0.08
N LEU A 93 -10.91 -14.90 -0.27
CA LEU A 93 -10.90 -16.35 -0.49
C LEU A 93 -11.43 -17.13 0.72
N VAL A 94 -10.99 -16.79 1.93
CA VAL A 94 -11.48 -17.42 3.16
C VAL A 94 -12.96 -17.10 3.39
N GLY A 95 -13.38 -15.85 3.14
CA GLY A 95 -14.77 -15.46 3.24
C GLY A 95 -15.68 -16.23 2.28
N PHE A 96 -15.20 -16.44 1.04
CA PHE A 96 -15.87 -17.28 0.06
C PHE A 96 -16.01 -18.75 0.53
N GLN A 97 -14.94 -19.33 1.09
CA GLN A 97 -14.98 -20.70 1.63
C GLN A 97 -15.96 -20.82 2.81
N LYS A 98 -16.04 -19.81 3.67
CA LYS A 98 -16.95 -19.75 4.82
C LYS A 98 -18.37 -19.30 4.46
N GLN A 99 -18.64 -18.97 3.19
CA GLN A 99 -19.94 -18.47 2.70
C GLN A 99 -20.43 -17.22 3.45
N VAL A 100 -19.51 -16.36 3.89
CA VAL A 100 -19.86 -15.08 4.53
C VAL A 100 -19.94 -13.97 3.49
N ARG A 101 -20.90 -13.05 3.69
CA ARG A 101 -21.10 -11.92 2.77
C ARG A 101 -20.22 -10.71 3.09
N ALA A 102 -19.83 -10.55 4.36
CA ALA A 102 -18.95 -9.49 4.82
C ALA A 102 -17.75 -10.10 5.57
N ILE A 103 -16.58 -9.54 5.34
CA ILE A 103 -15.32 -9.89 5.98
C ILE A 103 -15.18 -9.05 7.25
N ASP A 104 -15.08 -9.73 8.39
CA ASP A 104 -14.85 -9.15 9.72
C ASP A 104 -13.38 -9.24 10.15
N ALA A 105 -13.06 -8.68 11.32
CA ALA A 105 -11.71 -8.71 11.87
C ALA A 105 -11.22 -10.14 12.19
N GLU A 106 -12.13 -11.07 12.53
CA GLU A 106 -11.78 -12.46 12.85
C GLU A 106 -11.21 -13.18 11.62
N ILE A 107 -11.80 -12.99 10.45
CA ILE A 107 -11.28 -13.56 9.20
C ILE A 107 -9.90 -12.98 8.86
N ILE A 108 -9.68 -11.68 9.10
CA ILE A 108 -8.37 -11.06 8.87
C ILE A 108 -7.31 -11.64 9.80
N GLN A 109 -7.64 -11.87 11.08
CA GLN A 109 -6.73 -12.51 12.03
C GLN A 109 -6.38 -13.93 11.63
N LEU A 110 -7.38 -14.73 11.23
CA LEU A 110 -7.18 -16.10 10.75
C LEU A 110 -6.24 -16.13 9.54
N VAL A 111 -6.45 -15.24 8.57
CA VAL A 111 -5.60 -15.12 7.38
C VAL A 111 -4.17 -14.69 7.72
N GLN A 112 -4.00 -13.84 8.73
CA GLN A 112 -2.68 -13.40 9.17
C GLN A 112 -1.91 -14.56 9.81
N GLU A 113 -2.55 -15.35 10.66
CA GLU A 113 -1.95 -16.55 11.27
C GLU A 113 -1.55 -17.60 10.20
N ASP A 114 -2.40 -17.82 9.20
CA ASP A 114 -2.09 -18.72 8.08
C ASP A 114 -0.98 -18.18 7.16
N SER A 115 -0.81 -16.86 7.10
CA SER A 115 0.19 -16.22 6.23
C SER A 115 1.61 -16.32 6.75
N ASP A 116 1.81 -16.50 8.06
CA ASP A 116 3.12 -16.72 8.66
C ASP A 116 3.72 -18.12 8.31
N PHE A 117 2.97 -18.98 7.61
CA PHE A 117 3.41 -20.30 7.18
C PHE A 117 4.06 -20.37 5.79
N THR A 118 4.17 -19.27 5.03
CA THR A 118 4.86 -19.30 3.72
C THR A 118 6.12 -18.44 3.73
N VAL A 119 7.25 -19.10 4.01
CA VAL A 119 8.64 -18.64 3.79
C VAL A 119 8.93 -18.49 2.30
#